data_AF-A0A074YM63-F1
#
_entry.id   AF-A0A074YM63-F1
#
_cell.length_a   1.000
_cell.length_b   1.000
_cell.length_c   1.000
_cell.angle_alpha   90.00
_cell.angle_beta   90.00
_cell.angle_gamma   90.00
#
_symmetry.space_group_name_H-M   'P 1'
#
loop_
_entity.id
_entity.type
_entity.pdbx_description
1 polymer ?
#
loop_
_entity_poly.entity_id
_entity_poly.type
_entity_poly.pdbx_seq_one_letter_code
_entity_poly.pdbx_strand_id
1 'polypeptide(L)'
;MPYTLQAGGYIDPTSSSSSGPVEVDPSAPGSVMRYALAFETVANAIGGTWMVFFPKTFLSMLVNSSSDITPTAITWTQVTGALVYALATPLILGLPNTRRGIESRAPTYYTLAAGEVGVIAVALYKALVFGDDSGWSTGALLAASSVLAPTLAWRFYVLFGKPEWIGRYRESARKGK
;
A
#
# COMPACT_ATOMS: atom_id res chain seq x y z
N MET A 1 29.36 6.46 -6.99
CA MET A 1 28.07 6.67 -7.66
C MET A 1 28.09 6.03 -9.04
N PRO A 2 27.67 4.77 -9.24
CA PRO A 2 27.48 4.23 -10.58
C PRO A 2 26.01 4.41 -10.97
N TYR A 3 25.69 5.62 -11.42
CA TYR A 3 24.62 5.80 -12.39
C TYR A 3 25.23 5.57 -13.77
N THR A 4 24.51 4.94 -14.68
CA THR A 4 24.84 5.05 -16.11
C THR A 4 24.49 6.48 -16.49
N LEU A 5 25.45 7.39 -16.31
CA LEU A 5 25.28 8.79 -16.65
C LEU A 5 24.99 8.86 -18.15
N GLN A 6 23.86 9.43 -18.53
CA GLN A 6 23.70 9.88 -19.91
C GLN A 6 24.84 10.88 -20.21
N ALA A 7 25.13 11.09 -21.50
CA ALA A 7 26.07 12.13 -21.90
C ALA A 7 25.70 13.45 -21.19
N GLY A 8 26.63 13.99 -20.38
CA GLY A 8 26.38 15.19 -19.56
C GLY A 8 26.11 14.94 -18.06
N GLY A 9 26.17 13.70 -17.55
CA GLY A 9 26.07 13.47 -16.10
C GLY A 9 24.65 13.36 -15.54
N TYR A 10 23.64 13.24 -16.42
CA TYR A 10 22.25 13.15 -16.00
C TYR A 10 21.84 11.73 -15.62
N ILE A 11 21.01 11.62 -14.59
CA ILE A 11 20.34 10.39 -14.19
C ILE A 11 18.96 10.38 -14.85
N ASP A 12 18.68 9.34 -15.63
CA ASP A 12 17.33 9.09 -16.14
C ASP A 12 16.54 8.27 -15.10
N PRO A 13 15.55 8.87 -14.42
CA PRO A 13 14.77 8.20 -13.38
C PRO A 13 13.75 7.20 -13.94
N THR A 14 13.55 7.17 -15.27
CA THR A 14 12.61 6.25 -15.93
C THR A 14 13.32 5.06 -16.54
N SER A 15 14.56 5.22 -17.03
CA SER A 15 15.34 4.14 -17.62
C SER A 15 15.70 3.03 -16.64
N SER A 16 15.50 1.76 -17.00
CA SER A 16 15.97 0.60 -16.23
C SER A 16 17.47 0.31 -16.42
N SER A 17 18.10 0.88 -17.46
CA SER A 17 19.53 0.72 -17.74
C SER A 17 20.42 1.70 -16.96
N SER A 18 19.82 2.68 -16.27
CA SER A 18 20.55 3.67 -15.46
C SER A 18 20.88 3.20 -14.04
N SER A 19 20.18 2.16 -13.55
CA SER A 19 20.47 1.56 -12.25
C SER A 19 21.59 0.52 -12.39
N GLY A 20 22.80 0.87 -11.93
CA GLY A 20 23.92 -0.08 -11.86
C GLY A 20 23.57 -1.35 -11.06
N PRO A 21 24.36 -2.43 -11.23
CA PRO A 21 24.15 -3.68 -10.50
C PRO A 21 24.24 -3.43 -8.98
N VAL A 22 23.30 -4.03 -8.25
CA VAL A 22 23.26 -3.99 -6.78
C VAL A 22 23.43 -5.39 -6.22
N GLU A 23 24.11 -5.47 -5.09
CA GLU A 23 24.25 -6.70 -4.32
C GLU A 23 23.41 -6.58 -3.05
N VAL A 24 22.44 -7.48 -2.90
CA VAL A 24 21.56 -7.51 -1.73
C VAL A 24 22.36 -7.92 -0.49
N ASP A 25 22.14 -7.22 0.61
CA ASP A 25 22.74 -7.55 1.90
C ASP A 25 22.15 -8.88 2.44
N PRO A 26 22.95 -9.94 2.64
CA PRO A 26 22.46 -11.22 3.13
C PRO A 26 21.91 -11.14 4.57
N SER A 27 22.33 -10.15 5.37
CA SER A 27 21.80 -9.91 6.72
C SER A 27 20.45 -9.18 6.72
N ALA A 28 20.08 -8.55 5.59
CA ALA A 28 18.84 -7.82 5.41
C ALA A 28 18.30 -8.02 3.98
N PRO A 29 17.87 -9.24 3.62
CA PRO A 29 17.52 -9.59 2.23
C PRO A 29 16.16 -9.03 1.79
N GLY A 30 15.37 -8.48 2.73
CA GLY A 30 14.05 -7.94 2.47
C GLY A 30 12.95 -8.98 2.22
N SER A 31 13.22 -10.28 2.48
CA SER A 31 12.27 -11.36 2.16
C SER A 31 10.93 -11.20 2.88
N VAL A 32 10.93 -10.83 4.17
CA VAL A 32 9.71 -10.60 4.95
C VAL A 32 8.85 -9.51 4.30
N MET A 33 9.45 -8.37 3.96
CA MET A 33 8.75 -7.30 3.26
C MET A 33 8.19 -7.77 1.92
N ARG A 34 8.95 -8.53 1.13
CA ARG A 34 8.47 -9.01 -0.18
C ARG A 34 7.26 -9.93 -0.05
N TYR A 35 7.23 -10.82 0.95
CA TYR A 35 6.05 -11.64 1.21
C TYR A 35 4.86 -10.80 1.67
N ALA A 36 5.08 -9.82 2.55
CA ALA A 36 4.04 -8.91 3.00
C ALA A 36 3.47 -8.10 1.83
N LEU A 37 4.31 -7.50 0.99
CA LEU A 37 3.90 -6.76 -0.21
C LEU A 37 3.12 -7.64 -1.19
N ALA A 38 3.53 -8.89 -1.39
CA ALA A 38 2.83 -9.82 -2.28
C ALA A 38 1.43 -10.14 -1.73
N PHE A 39 1.33 -10.43 -0.43
CA PHE A 39 0.06 -10.65 0.25
C PHE A 39 -0.84 -9.40 0.19
N GLU A 40 -0.31 -8.23 0.53
CA GLU A 40 -1.04 -6.96 0.48
C GLU A 40 -1.53 -6.65 -0.94
N THR A 41 -0.72 -6.93 -1.97
CA THR A 41 -1.11 -6.76 -3.38
C THR A 41 -2.32 -7.63 -3.71
N VAL A 42 -2.30 -8.91 -3.32
CA VAL A 42 -3.41 -9.84 -3.54
C VAL A 42 -4.66 -9.39 -2.78
N ALA A 43 -4.52 -8.98 -1.52
CA ALA A 43 -5.63 -8.49 -0.72
C ALA A 43 -6.29 -7.24 -1.35
N ASN A 44 -5.48 -6.27 -1.79
CA ASN A 44 -5.97 -5.09 -2.51
C ASN A 44 -6.63 -5.48 -3.84
N ALA A 45 -6.07 -6.44 -4.58
CA ALA A 45 -6.67 -6.90 -5.83
C ALA A 45 -8.03 -7.55 -5.60
N ILE A 46 -8.17 -8.42 -4.60
CA ILE A 46 -9.45 -9.07 -4.26
C ILE A 46 -10.47 -8.02 -3.79
N GLY A 47 -10.09 -7.16 -2.85
CA GLY A 47 -10.97 -6.10 -2.33
C GLY A 47 -11.41 -5.12 -3.41
N GLY A 48 -10.47 -4.62 -4.21
CA GLY A 48 -10.74 -3.73 -5.34
C GLY A 48 -11.65 -4.39 -6.38
N THR A 49 -11.43 -5.67 -6.70
CA THR A 49 -12.31 -6.45 -7.60
C THR A 49 -13.73 -6.49 -7.06
N TRP A 50 -13.88 -6.78 -5.77
CA TRP A 50 -15.19 -6.86 -5.15
C TRP A 50 -15.94 -5.52 -5.22
N MET A 51 -15.25 -4.42 -4.89
CA MET A 51 -15.81 -3.07 -4.92
C MET A 51 -16.18 -2.61 -6.34
N VAL A 52 -15.36 -2.93 -7.35
CA VAL A 52 -15.60 -2.50 -8.74
C VAL A 52 -16.72 -3.29 -9.40
N PHE A 53 -16.70 -4.62 -9.27
CA PHE A 53 -17.60 -5.49 -10.04
C PHE A 53 -18.85 -5.93 -9.27
N PHE A 54 -18.81 -5.93 -7.93
CA PHE A 54 -19.99 -6.25 -7.10
C PHE A 54 -20.23 -5.20 -6.00
N PRO A 55 -20.33 -3.91 -6.35
CA PRO A 55 -20.43 -2.80 -5.39
C PRO A 55 -21.65 -2.89 -4.48
N LYS A 56 -22.79 -3.40 -4.96
CA LYS A 56 -24.01 -3.55 -4.15
C LYS A 56 -23.82 -4.56 -3.03
N THR A 57 -23.19 -5.69 -3.34
CA THR A 57 -22.87 -6.73 -2.35
C THR A 57 -21.87 -6.19 -1.33
N PHE A 58 -20.85 -5.47 -1.79
CA PHE A 58 -19.90 -4.81 -0.89
C PHE A 58 -20.60 -3.82 0.05
N LEU A 59 -21.42 -2.92 -0.50
CA LEU A 59 -22.18 -1.93 0.27
C LEU A 59 -23.17 -2.56 1.25
N SER A 60 -23.79 -3.69 0.91
CA SER A 60 -24.73 -4.36 1.82
C SER A 60 -24.11 -4.86 3.13
N MET A 61 -22.79 -4.99 3.20
CA MET A 61 -22.07 -5.30 4.44
C MET A 61 -21.78 -4.05 5.28
N LEU A 62 -21.95 -2.86 4.70
CA LEU A 62 -21.54 -1.59 5.30
C LEU A 62 -22.73 -0.77 5.79
N VAL A 63 -23.78 -0.66 4.98
CA VAL A 63 -24.92 0.22 5.24
C VAL A 63 -25.94 -0.39 6.22
N ASN A 64 -26.75 0.46 6.85
CA ASN A 64 -27.82 0.03 7.76
C ASN A 64 -29.02 -0.55 7.03
N SER A 65 -29.34 -0.02 5.84
CA SER A 65 -30.48 -0.43 5.03
C SER A 65 -30.13 -0.51 3.55
N SER A 66 -30.81 -1.40 2.82
CA SER A 66 -30.68 -1.48 1.36
C SER A 66 -31.14 -0.20 0.65
N SER A 67 -31.97 0.63 1.30
CA SER A 67 -32.35 1.96 0.81
C SER A 67 -31.18 2.92 0.69
N ASP A 68 -30.10 2.71 1.46
CA ASP A 68 -28.92 3.58 1.47
C ASP A 68 -27.96 3.25 0.32
N ILE A 69 -28.20 2.13 -0.39
CA ILE A 69 -27.44 1.72 -1.58
C ILE A 69 -27.93 2.51 -2.80
N THR A 70 -27.64 3.80 -2.79
CA THR A 70 -27.98 4.72 -3.88
C THR A 70 -27.06 4.53 -5.10
N PRO A 71 -27.47 4.98 -6.29
CA PRO A 71 -26.58 5.00 -7.46
C PRO A 71 -25.26 5.73 -7.21
N THR A 72 -25.31 6.83 -6.46
CA THR A 72 -24.12 7.60 -6.07
C THR A 72 -23.18 6.78 -5.18
N ALA A 73 -23.70 6.06 -4.18
CA ALA A 73 -22.90 5.20 -3.32
C ALA A 73 -22.24 4.06 -4.12
N ILE A 74 -22.96 3.48 -5.08
CA ILE A 74 -22.44 2.46 -5.99
C ILE A 74 -21.25 3.02 -6.79
N THR A 75 -21.43 4.17 -7.46
CA THR A 75 -20.36 4.79 -8.24
C THR A 75 -19.14 5.10 -7.37
N TRP A 76 -19.35 5.67 -6.19
CA TRP A 76 -18.23 5.96 -5.27
C TRP A 76 -17.52 4.70 -4.76
N THR A 77 -18.25 3.61 -4.56
CA THR A 77 -17.66 2.32 -4.19
C THR A 77 -16.77 1.79 -5.32
N GLN A 78 -17.22 1.89 -6.57
CA GLN A 78 -16.41 1.48 -7.72
C GLN A 78 -15.18 2.35 -7.92
N VAL A 79 -15.32 3.68 -7.77
CA VAL A 79 -14.18 4.61 -7.80
C VAL A 79 -13.19 4.28 -6.68
N THR A 80 -13.68 4.01 -5.48
CA THR A 80 -12.82 3.61 -4.35
C THR A 80 -12.12 2.28 -4.65
N GLY A 81 -12.81 1.30 -5.22
CA GLY A 81 -12.20 0.05 -5.67
C GLY A 81 -11.10 0.24 -6.73
N ALA A 82 -11.30 1.18 -7.67
CA ALA A 82 -10.28 1.55 -8.64
C ALA A 82 -9.06 2.20 -7.98
N LEU A 83 -9.27 3.05 -6.96
CA LEU A 83 -8.18 3.63 -6.16
C LEU A 83 -7.42 2.56 -5.36
N VAL A 84 -8.12 1.55 -4.83
CA VAL A 84 -7.49 0.40 -4.16
C VAL A 84 -6.55 -0.36 -5.11
N TYR A 85 -6.93 -0.55 -6.39
CA TYR A 85 -5.99 -1.09 -7.38
C TYR A 85 -4.79 -0.17 -7.63
N ALA A 86 -5.00 1.15 -7.67
CA ALA A 86 -3.90 2.10 -7.83
C ALA A 86 -2.89 1.99 -6.68
N LEU A 87 -3.36 1.77 -5.44
CA LEU A 87 -2.52 1.52 -4.28
C LEU A 87 -1.76 0.19 -4.33
N ALA A 88 -2.20 -0.78 -5.14
CA ALA A 88 -1.45 -2.02 -5.38
C ALA A 88 -0.19 -1.81 -6.24
N THR A 89 -0.14 -0.76 -7.06
CA THR A 89 1.00 -0.45 -7.93
C THR A 89 2.31 -0.24 -7.14
N PRO A 90 2.38 0.65 -6.13
CA PRO A 90 3.60 0.83 -5.35
C PRO A 90 3.99 -0.43 -4.54
N LEU A 91 3.04 -1.30 -4.19
CA LEU A 91 3.32 -2.60 -3.57
C LEU A 91 4.06 -3.53 -4.54
N ILE A 92 3.55 -3.65 -5.77
CA ILE A 92 4.15 -4.48 -6.83
C ILE A 92 5.55 -3.98 -7.17
N LEU A 93 5.73 -2.66 -7.29
CA LEU A 93 7.04 -2.07 -7.59
C LEU A 93 8.08 -2.35 -6.50
N GLY A 94 7.66 -2.56 -5.25
CA GLY A 94 8.53 -2.92 -4.13
C GLY A 94 8.95 -4.39 -4.08
N LEU A 95 8.31 -5.28 -4.85
CA LEU A 95 8.58 -6.73 -4.82
C LEU A 95 9.98 -7.14 -5.30
N PRO A 96 10.52 -6.58 -6.39
CA PRO A 96 11.83 -7.00 -6.90
C PRO A 96 12.96 -6.60 -5.96
N ASN A 97 14.02 -7.42 -5.89
CA ASN A 97 15.29 -7.05 -5.25
C ASN A 97 16.17 -6.27 -6.24
N THR A 98 15.62 -5.18 -6.76
CA THR A 98 16.35 -4.17 -7.53
C THR A 98 16.54 -2.94 -6.67
N ARG A 99 17.42 -2.02 -7.07
CA ARG A 99 17.60 -0.73 -6.41
C ARG A 99 16.26 -0.02 -6.16
N ARG A 100 15.49 0.21 -7.22
CA ARG A 100 14.18 0.88 -7.14
C ARG A 100 13.17 0.10 -6.30
N GLY A 101 13.18 -1.24 -6.39
CA GLY A 101 12.30 -2.07 -5.58
C GLY A 101 12.59 -1.91 -4.10
N ILE A 102 13.87 -1.90 -3.70
CA ILE A 102 14.25 -1.73 -2.29
C ILE A 102 13.98 -0.29 -1.82
N GLU A 103 14.39 0.72 -2.59
CA GLU A 103 14.21 2.14 -2.25
C GLU A 103 12.72 2.55 -2.16
N SER A 104 11.82 1.90 -2.92
CA SER A 104 10.39 2.22 -2.91
C SER A 104 9.61 1.66 -1.72
N ARG A 105 10.11 0.63 -1.03
CA ARG A 105 9.39 -0.05 0.06
C ARG A 105 9.02 0.87 1.21
N ALA A 106 9.97 1.67 1.70
CA ALA A 106 9.73 2.56 2.83
C ALA A 106 8.73 3.69 2.48
N PRO A 107 8.90 4.44 1.35
CA PRO A 107 7.88 5.40 0.89
C PRO A 107 6.49 4.78 0.71
N THR A 108 6.40 3.57 0.16
CA THR A 108 5.13 2.84 0.03
C THR A 108 4.47 2.65 1.39
N TYR A 109 5.22 2.17 2.41
CA TYR A 109 4.68 1.97 3.75
C TYR A 109 4.31 3.27 4.45
N TYR A 110 5.08 4.35 4.28
CA TYR A 110 4.68 5.67 4.80
C TYR A 110 3.38 6.16 4.19
N THR A 111 3.23 6.03 2.86
CA THR A 111 2.03 6.46 2.13
C THR A 111 0.80 5.69 2.59
N LEU A 112 0.91 4.36 2.69
CA LEU A 112 -0.19 3.50 3.14
C LEU A 112 -0.53 3.74 4.61
N ALA A 113 0.47 3.91 5.49
CA ALA A 113 0.24 4.22 6.90
C ALA A 113 -0.51 5.56 7.06
N ALA A 114 -0.14 6.58 6.29
CA ALA A 114 -0.84 7.87 6.31
C ALA A 114 -2.30 7.73 5.87
N GLY A 115 -2.56 6.94 4.81
CA GLY A 115 -3.92 6.63 4.37
C GLY A 115 -4.73 5.87 5.43
N GLU A 116 -4.14 4.84 6.04
CA GLU A 116 -4.77 4.05 7.11
C GLU A 116 -5.11 4.90 8.32
N VAL A 117 -4.21 5.78 8.77
CA VAL A 117 -4.49 6.74 9.85
C VAL A 117 -5.70 7.60 9.52
N GLY A 118 -5.76 8.15 8.30
CA GLY A 118 -6.87 8.98 7.84
C GLY A 118 -8.20 8.21 7.83
N VAL A 119 -8.21 7.00 7.27
CA VAL A 119 -9.42 6.15 7.19
C VAL A 119 -9.88 5.73 8.59
N ILE A 120 -8.98 5.28 9.46
CA ILE A 120 -9.29 4.90 10.85
C ILE A 120 -9.87 6.11 11.59
N ALA A 121 -9.22 7.28 11.50
CA ALA A 121 -9.69 8.48 12.18
C ALA A 121 -11.10 8.89 11.74
N VAL A 122 -11.37 8.89 10.43
CA VAL A 122 -12.70 9.20 9.89
C VAL A 122 -13.73 8.15 10.31
N ALA A 123 -13.40 6.86 10.22
CA ALA A 123 -14.31 5.79 10.59
C ALA A 123 -14.68 5.84 12.07
N LEU A 124 -13.71 6.01 12.96
CA LEU A 124 -13.95 6.17 14.39
C LEU A 124 -14.73 7.45 14.69
N TYR A 125 -14.39 8.58 14.07
CA TYR A 125 -15.14 9.82 14.24
C TYR A 125 -16.61 9.65 13.84
N LYS A 126 -16.87 9.01 12.69
CA LYS A 126 -18.22 8.71 12.23
C LYS A 126 -18.96 7.78 13.19
N ALA A 127 -18.32 6.72 13.66
CA ALA A 127 -18.92 5.77 14.60
C ALA A 127 -19.27 6.42 15.94
N LEU A 128 -18.38 7.26 16.48
CA LEU A 128 -18.52 7.82 17.82
C LEU A 128 -19.41 9.07 17.87
N VAL A 129 -19.47 9.85 16.80
CA VAL A 129 -20.19 11.14 16.78
C VAL A 129 -21.54 11.04 16.07
N PHE A 130 -21.63 10.26 14.99
CA PHE A 130 -22.85 10.16 14.19
C PHE A 130 -23.56 8.81 14.37
N GLY A 131 -22.84 7.76 14.77
CA GLY A 131 -23.40 6.41 14.88
C GLY A 131 -24.03 5.97 13.55
N ASP A 132 -25.30 5.54 13.62
CA ASP A 132 -26.01 5.00 12.47
C ASP A 132 -26.49 6.08 11.47
N ASP A 133 -26.46 7.36 11.85
CA ASP A 133 -26.72 8.49 10.94
C ASP A 133 -25.52 8.80 10.04
N SER A 134 -24.42 8.06 10.16
CA SER A 134 -23.20 8.25 9.35
C SER A 134 -23.33 7.78 7.89
N GLY A 135 -24.37 7.01 7.57
CA GLY A 135 -24.58 6.33 6.28
C GLY A 135 -23.98 4.92 6.22
N TRP A 136 -23.08 4.57 7.14
CA TRP A 136 -22.66 3.18 7.40
C TRP A 136 -23.20 2.76 8.76
N SER A 137 -23.35 1.45 8.97
CA SER A 137 -23.61 0.92 10.30
C SER A 137 -22.43 1.21 11.22
N THR A 138 -22.73 1.53 12.48
CA THR A 138 -21.69 1.73 13.49
C THR A 138 -20.77 0.51 13.59
N GLY A 139 -21.34 -0.69 13.49
CA GLY A 139 -20.59 -1.96 13.47
C GLY A 139 -19.59 -2.04 12.32
N ALA A 140 -19.99 -1.66 11.10
CA ALA A 140 -19.09 -1.66 9.94
C ALA A 140 -17.93 -0.66 10.09
N LEU A 141 -18.20 0.53 10.64
CA LEU A 141 -17.15 1.54 10.89
C LEU A 141 -16.12 1.07 11.93
N LEU A 142 -16.59 0.46 13.02
CA LEU A 142 -15.72 -0.13 14.04
C LEU A 142 -14.95 -1.33 13.49
N ALA A 143 -15.59 -2.18 12.69
CA ALA A 143 -14.94 -3.31 12.05
C ALA A 143 -13.86 -2.86 11.06
N ALA A 144 -14.14 -1.87 10.21
CA ALA A 144 -13.16 -1.30 9.29
C ALA A 144 -11.93 -0.75 10.05
N SER A 145 -12.17 0.00 11.13
CA SER A 145 -11.10 0.52 12.00
C SER A 145 -10.29 -0.62 12.63
N SER A 146 -10.97 -1.67 13.11
CA SER A 146 -10.34 -2.82 13.77
C SER A 146 -9.51 -3.67 12.81
N VAL A 147 -9.89 -3.75 11.53
CA VAL A 147 -9.14 -4.47 10.49
C VAL A 147 -7.89 -3.68 10.07
N LEU A 148 -7.98 -2.35 9.98
CA LEU A 148 -6.85 -1.50 9.58
C LEU A 148 -5.85 -1.23 10.72
N ALA A 149 -6.27 -1.32 11.98
CA ALA A 149 -5.35 -1.07 13.10
C ALA A 149 -4.16 -2.06 13.14
N PRO A 150 -4.33 -3.39 12.96
CA PRO A 150 -3.21 -4.32 12.83
C PRO A 150 -2.31 -4.04 11.62
N THR A 151 -2.87 -3.62 10.48
CA THR A 151 -2.04 -3.31 9.29
C THR A 151 -1.21 -2.05 9.52
N LEU A 152 -1.79 -1.03 10.16
CA LEU A 152 -1.07 0.17 10.56
C LEU A 152 0.03 -0.13 11.59
N ALA A 153 -0.29 -0.96 12.60
CA ALA A 153 0.70 -1.41 13.59
C ALA A 153 1.84 -2.18 12.94
N TRP A 154 1.54 -3.07 11.98
CA TRP A 154 2.54 -3.76 11.18
C TRP A 154 3.45 -2.77 10.44
N ARG A 155 2.90 -1.75 9.78
CA ARG A 155 3.70 -0.75 9.08
C ARG A 155 4.66 -0.03 10.01
N PHE A 156 4.19 0.44 11.16
CA PHE A 156 5.05 1.09 12.15
C PHE A 156 6.11 0.15 12.71
N TYR A 157 5.75 -1.12 12.96
CA TYR A 157 6.71 -2.11 13.40
C TYR A 157 7.80 -2.34 12.37
N VAL A 158 7.48 -2.46 11.08
CA VAL A 158 8.49 -2.61 10.02
C VAL A 158 9.33 -1.34 9.84
N LEU A 159 8.71 -0.16 9.87
CA LEU A 159 9.41 1.10 9.65
C LEU A 159 10.36 1.48 10.80
N PHE A 160 9.96 1.21 12.04
CA PHE A 160 10.68 1.70 13.24
C PHE A 160 11.24 0.60 14.13
N GLY A 161 10.59 -0.56 14.20
CA GLY A 161 11.02 -1.69 15.03
C GLY A 161 11.93 -2.69 14.32
N LYS A 162 11.67 -2.94 13.02
CA LYS A 162 12.38 -3.91 12.18
C LYS A 162 12.75 -3.36 10.79
N PRO A 163 13.49 -2.22 10.73
CA PRO A 163 13.86 -1.61 9.45
C PRO A 163 14.71 -2.53 8.56
N GLU A 164 15.40 -3.53 9.13
CA GLU A 164 16.14 -4.53 8.36
C GLU A 164 15.24 -5.38 7.44
N TRP A 165 13.95 -5.49 7.73
CA TRP A 165 12.99 -6.22 6.89
C TRP A 165 12.65 -5.50 5.59
N ILE A 166 12.84 -4.18 5.52
CA ILE A 166 12.72 -3.40 4.28
C ILE A 166 13.74 -3.90 3.25
N GLY A 167 14.88 -4.38 3.73
CA GLY A 167 15.98 -4.87 2.92
C GLY A 167 17.01 -3.78 2.62
N ARG A 168 18.24 -4.22 2.42
CA ARG A 168 19.38 -3.35 2.10
C ARG A 168 20.14 -3.90 0.92
N TYR A 169 20.87 -3.02 0.26
CA TYR A 169 21.79 -3.40 -0.80
C TYR A 169 23.04 -2.52 -0.74
N ARG A 170 24.11 -2.99 -1.38
CA ARG A 170 25.28 -2.19 -1.71
C ARG A 170 25.39 -2.04 -3.21
N GLU A 171 25.90 -0.90 -3.65
CA GLU A 171 26.29 -0.74 -5.05
C GLU A 171 27.46 -1.70 -5.32
N SER A 172 27.38 -2.48 -6.38
CA SER A 172 28.51 -3.30 -6.82
C SER A 172 29.61 -2.36 -7.30
N ALA A 173 30.58 -2.05 -6.43
CA ALA A 173 31.72 -1.24 -6.82
C ALA A 173 32.42 -1.89 -8.01
N ARG A 174 32.67 -1.11 -9.07
CA ARG A 174 33.51 -1.55 -10.19
C ARG A 174 34.84 -1.98 -9.57
N LYS A 175 35.25 -3.25 -9.73
CA LYS A 175 36.68 -3.60 -9.60
C LYS A 175 37.40 -2.65 -10.54
N GLY A 176 38.17 -1.72 -9.97
CA GLY A 176 38.83 -0.67 -10.72
C GLY A 176 39.64 -1.25 -11.87
N LYS A 177 39.43 -0.71 -13.05
CA LYS A 177 40.43 -0.48 -14.09
C LYS A 177 40.06 0.82 -14.79
#